data_AF-A0AAU2UZZ4-F1
#
_entry.id   AF-A0AAU2UZZ4-F1
#
_cell.length_a   1.000
_cell.length_b   1.000
_cell.length_c   1.000
_cell.angle_alpha   90.00
_cell.angle_beta   90.00
_cell.angle_gamma   90.00
#
_symmetry.space_group_name_H-M   'P 1'
#
loop_
_entity.id
_entity.type
_entity.pdbx_description
1 polymer ?
#
loop_
_entity_poly.entity_id
_entity_poly.type
_entity_poly.pdbx_seq_one_letter_code
_entity_poly.pdbx_strand_id
1 'polypeptide(L)'
;MNRSARTNDRYSAARKSGADRGARFRPQGQNRSGGGRRPAAPQGEFALPVTVTPALPPVANFGDLDMPAEVLDLLTSLGMNEPFPIQSATLPNSLAGRDVLGRGRTGSGKTLAFGLALLVRTAGRRADSKKPLALILVPTRELAQQVTDALTPYARALRLRMATVVGGMSIGRQAGALRSGAEVVVATPGRLKDLIERRDCRLDQVDITVLDEADQMADMGFMPQVTELLDQVRPDGQRMLFSATLDRNVDLLVRKYLHDPVVHSVDPSAGAVTTMEHHVLHVQSADKYATTTEIAAREGRVIMFLDTKHAVDQLTKHLLQSGVRAAALHGGKSQPQRTRTLAQFKTGTVSVLVATNVAARGIHVDNLDLVVNVDPPTDHKDYLHRGGRTARAGESGSVVTLVLPNQRREMSRLMMAAGITPTITQVRSGEAELSRITGAQAPSGIPVSPAAAPAERPKQRGQAPFRGRGTARGQAGGGRSGGSRRAGETRDMAEARKAARVRRAA
;
A
#
# COMPACT_ATOMS: atom_id res chain seq x y z
N MET A 1 -23.30 -52.59 60.84
CA MET A 1 -23.72 -53.93 61.30
C MET A 1 -23.13 -54.99 60.36
N ASN A 2 -23.09 -56.26 60.80
CA ASN A 2 -22.46 -57.40 60.13
C ASN A 2 -22.96 -57.63 58.68
N ARG A 3 -22.11 -58.14 57.75
CA ARG A 3 -21.91 -59.58 57.36
C ARG A 3 -23.24 -60.35 57.16
N SER A 4 -23.43 -61.28 56.23
CA SER A 4 -22.52 -62.12 55.41
C SER A 4 -23.35 -62.66 54.21
N ALA A 5 -22.83 -62.79 52.98
CA ALA A 5 -22.11 -63.95 52.43
C ALA A 5 -22.88 -65.31 52.47
N ARG A 6 -23.11 -65.91 51.27
CA ARG A 6 -22.89 -67.34 50.89
C ARG A 6 -23.43 -67.64 49.47
N THR A 7 -22.60 -68.08 48.50
CA THR A 7 -22.31 -69.49 48.05
C THR A 7 -23.56 -70.25 47.54
N ASN A 8 -23.57 -71.08 46.48
CA ASN A 8 -22.54 -71.65 45.58
C ASN A 8 -23.26 -72.02 44.23
N ASP A 9 -22.76 -72.71 43.19
CA ASP A 9 -21.56 -73.54 42.93
C ASP A 9 -21.32 -73.68 41.38
N ARG A 10 -20.23 -74.36 40.98
CA ARG A 10 -20.12 -75.43 39.94
C ARG A 10 -18.94 -75.39 38.96
N TYR A 11 -18.04 -76.37 39.13
CA TYR A 11 -17.25 -77.15 38.14
C TYR A 11 -16.29 -76.42 37.14
N SER A 12 -15.13 -76.97 36.74
CA SER A 12 -14.21 -77.98 37.33
C SER A 12 -12.96 -78.18 36.45
N ALA A 13 -11.77 -78.37 37.06
CA ALA A 13 -10.56 -79.06 36.52
C ALA A 13 -9.87 -78.49 35.25
N ALA A 14 -8.55 -78.65 34.99
CA ALA A 14 -7.41 -79.22 35.74
C ALA A 14 -6.10 -78.46 35.31
N ARG A 15 -5.11 -78.20 36.18
CA ARG A 15 -3.86 -78.98 36.44
C ARG A 15 -3.01 -79.29 35.17
N LYS A 16 -1.67 -79.29 35.12
CA LYS A 16 -0.50 -79.18 36.05
C LYS A 16 0.79 -79.03 35.15
N SER A 17 2.03 -78.73 35.56
CA SER A 17 2.66 -77.99 36.69
C SER A 17 4.22 -78.02 36.59
N GLY A 18 4.91 -76.96 37.01
CA GLY A 18 6.32 -76.99 37.49
C GLY A 18 7.29 -76.15 36.67
N ALA A 19 8.02 -75.16 37.24
CA ALA A 19 9.23 -75.28 38.08
C ALA A 19 10.49 -75.64 37.24
N ASP A 20 11.71 -75.12 37.48
CA ASP A 20 12.28 -74.36 38.61
C ASP A 20 13.46 -73.44 38.16
N ARG A 21 14.18 -72.84 39.11
CA ARG A 21 15.29 -71.86 39.03
C ARG A 21 16.53 -72.31 38.23
N GLY A 22 17.28 -71.33 37.71
CA GLY A 22 18.68 -71.50 37.26
C GLY A 22 19.37 -70.16 36.97
N ALA A 23 20.67 -70.01 37.25
CA ALA A 23 21.41 -68.75 37.16
C ALA A 23 22.73 -68.86 36.36
N ARG A 24 23.26 -67.69 35.92
CA ARG A 24 24.68 -67.31 35.64
C ARG A 24 25.01 -66.80 34.20
N PHE A 25 25.61 -65.61 34.19
CA PHE A 25 26.71 -65.09 33.33
C PHE A 25 26.66 -65.03 31.78
N ARG A 26 26.65 -63.78 31.25
CA ARG A 26 27.49 -63.11 30.19
C ARG A 26 28.02 -63.90 28.95
N PRO A 27 28.20 -63.27 27.75
CA PRO A 27 28.73 -61.90 27.59
C PRO A 27 28.19 -60.98 26.45
N GLN A 28 28.44 -59.67 26.64
CA GLN A 28 28.90 -58.64 25.69
C GLN A 28 28.43 -58.63 24.20
N GLY A 29 27.69 -57.58 23.80
CA GLY A 29 27.31 -57.32 22.40
C GLY A 29 26.90 -55.86 22.12
N GLN A 30 27.88 -55.00 21.85
CA GLN A 30 27.84 -53.69 21.17
C GLN A 30 26.67 -52.69 21.43
N ASN A 31 27.00 -51.58 22.11
CA ASN A 31 26.27 -50.31 21.98
C ASN A 31 26.22 -49.86 20.50
N ARG A 32 25.02 -49.53 19.99
CA ARG A 32 24.87 -48.58 18.87
C ARG A 32 24.40 -47.24 19.40
N SER A 33 25.28 -46.27 19.29
CA SER A 33 25.14 -44.89 19.76
C SER A 33 24.24 -44.05 18.85
N GLY A 34 23.62 -43.03 19.45
CA GLY A 34 23.35 -41.74 18.83
C GLY A 34 22.69 -41.75 17.45
N GLY A 35 21.36 -41.84 17.41
CA GLY A 35 20.58 -41.41 16.25
C GLY A 35 20.79 -39.92 16.01
N GLY A 36 21.79 -39.57 15.20
CA GLY A 36 22.11 -38.18 14.87
C GLY A 36 20.92 -37.50 14.22
N ARG A 37 20.43 -36.42 14.84
CA ARG A 37 19.57 -35.44 14.16
C ARG A 37 20.31 -35.01 12.91
N ARG A 38 19.79 -35.38 11.73
CA ARG A 38 20.21 -34.75 10.47
C ARG A 38 20.14 -33.23 10.67
N PRO A 39 21.22 -32.46 10.49
CA PRO A 39 21.09 -31.03 10.44
C PRO A 39 20.12 -30.70 9.32
N ALA A 40 19.15 -29.82 9.59
CA ALA A 40 18.31 -29.27 8.54
C ALA A 40 19.23 -28.61 7.51
N ALA A 41 18.98 -28.86 6.22
CA ALA A 41 19.78 -28.27 5.16
C ALA A 41 19.86 -26.74 5.36
N PRO A 42 21.01 -26.10 5.10
CA PRO A 42 21.13 -24.66 5.18
C PRO A 42 20.04 -24.04 4.31
N GLN A 43 19.22 -23.17 4.90
CA GLN A 43 18.07 -22.60 4.21
C GLN A 43 18.59 -21.71 3.08
N GLY A 44 18.45 -22.19 1.84
CA GLY A 44 19.15 -21.65 0.68
C GLY A 44 19.05 -20.14 0.55
N GLU A 45 20.21 -19.53 0.34
CA GLU A 45 20.36 -18.15 -0.12
C GLU A 45 19.69 -18.01 -1.49
N PHE A 46 19.07 -16.85 -1.75
CA PHE A 46 18.28 -16.65 -2.96
C PHE A 46 19.19 -16.60 -4.20
N ALA A 47 19.08 -17.62 -5.05
CA ALA A 47 19.71 -17.64 -6.36
C ALA A 47 18.85 -16.89 -7.37
N LEU A 48 19.45 -15.96 -8.11
CA LEU A 48 18.78 -15.26 -9.21
C LEU A 48 18.38 -16.25 -10.31
N PRO A 49 17.24 -16.02 -11.00
CA PRO A 49 16.88 -16.84 -12.16
C PRO A 49 17.97 -16.73 -13.22
N VAL A 50 18.36 -17.86 -13.79
CA VAL A 50 19.37 -17.92 -14.85
C VAL A 50 18.74 -17.46 -16.16
N THR A 51 19.23 -16.36 -16.70
CA THR A 51 18.92 -15.94 -18.07
C THR A 51 19.69 -16.84 -19.05
N VAL A 52 18.96 -17.57 -19.90
CA VAL A 52 19.47 -18.49 -20.92
C VAL A 52 19.73 -17.75 -22.22
N THR A 53 18.80 -16.91 -22.68
CA THR A 53 18.96 -16.12 -23.90
C THR A 53 19.68 -14.80 -23.60
N PRO A 54 20.81 -14.47 -24.26
CA PRO A 54 21.51 -13.19 -24.06
C PRO A 54 20.57 -11.98 -24.13
N ALA A 55 20.74 -11.02 -23.21
CA ALA A 55 19.94 -9.80 -23.22
C ALA A 55 20.35 -8.90 -24.39
N LEU A 56 19.37 -8.24 -25.01
CA LEU A 56 19.62 -7.13 -25.93
C LEU A 56 20.36 -6.00 -25.17
N PRO A 57 21.33 -5.33 -25.82
CA PRO A 57 22.15 -4.31 -25.17
C PRO A 57 21.32 -3.09 -24.72
N PRO A 58 21.76 -2.38 -23.66
CA PRO A 58 21.12 -1.12 -23.26
C PRO A 58 21.25 -0.04 -24.34
N VAL A 59 20.27 0.87 -24.40
CA VAL A 59 20.23 2.00 -25.35
C VAL A 59 20.66 3.33 -24.70
N ALA A 60 21.21 4.24 -25.51
CA ALA A 60 21.63 5.56 -25.04
C ALA A 60 20.50 6.60 -25.12
N ASN A 61 19.60 6.48 -26.10
CA ASN A 61 18.49 7.40 -26.33
C ASN A 61 17.17 6.64 -26.48
N PHE A 62 16.04 7.30 -26.21
CA PHE A 62 14.73 6.71 -26.52
C PHE A 62 14.52 6.47 -28.03
N GLY A 63 15.14 7.29 -28.90
CA GLY A 63 15.09 7.13 -30.35
C GLY A 63 15.82 5.90 -30.90
N ASP A 64 16.63 5.23 -30.08
CA ASP A 64 17.31 3.97 -30.44
C ASP A 64 16.38 2.73 -30.25
N LEU A 65 15.15 2.93 -29.76
CA LEU A 65 14.17 1.89 -29.49
C LEU A 65 13.10 1.81 -30.58
N ASP A 66 12.65 0.58 -30.88
CA ASP A 66 11.50 0.33 -31.74
C ASP A 66 10.19 0.72 -31.00
N MET A 67 9.82 2.00 -31.13
CA MET A 67 8.61 2.59 -30.55
C MET A 67 7.88 3.47 -31.58
N PRO A 68 6.54 3.56 -31.53
CA PRO A 68 5.77 4.43 -32.40
C PRO A 68 6.18 5.90 -32.29
N ALA A 69 6.17 6.61 -33.43
CA ALA A 69 6.59 8.01 -33.50
C ALA A 69 5.83 8.90 -32.51
N GLU A 70 4.54 8.67 -32.29
CA GLU A 70 3.73 9.48 -31.36
C GLU A 70 4.16 9.33 -29.89
N VAL A 71 4.88 8.25 -29.55
CA VAL A 71 5.48 8.04 -28.22
C VAL A 71 6.83 8.74 -28.13
N LEU A 72 7.66 8.65 -29.17
CA LEU A 72 8.96 9.32 -29.25
C LEU A 72 8.80 10.85 -29.24
N ASP A 73 7.92 11.39 -30.07
CA ASP A 73 7.60 12.82 -30.12
C ASP A 73 7.11 13.34 -28.76
N LEU A 74 6.28 12.55 -28.07
CA LEU A 74 5.79 12.88 -26.74
C LEU A 74 6.93 12.88 -25.70
N LEU A 75 7.80 11.88 -25.70
CA LEU A 75 8.98 11.82 -24.82
C LEU A 75 9.89 13.04 -25.02
N THR A 76 10.23 13.37 -26.27
CA THR A 76 11.03 14.55 -26.60
C THR A 76 10.32 15.86 -26.21
N SER A 77 9.00 15.98 -26.42
CA SER A 77 8.23 17.16 -25.99
C SER A 77 8.20 17.37 -24.48
N LEU A 78 8.38 16.29 -23.71
CA LEU A 78 8.49 16.29 -22.25
C LEU A 78 9.96 16.44 -21.76
N GLY A 79 10.91 16.64 -22.67
CA GLY A 79 12.34 16.74 -22.37
C GLY A 79 13.03 15.42 -22.03
N MET A 80 12.37 14.28 -22.24
CA MET A 80 12.89 12.95 -21.95
C MET A 80 13.53 12.33 -23.20
N ASN A 81 14.77 12.74 -23.50
CA ASN A 81 15.54 12.19 -24.63
C ASN A 81 16.38 10.96 -24.24
N GLU A 82 16.99 11.01 -23.05
CA GLU A 82 17.81 9.94 -22.47
C GLU A 82 16.98 9.09 -21.48
N PRO A 83 16.97 7.75 -21.63
CA PRO A 83 16.31 6.86 -20.67
C PRO A 83 17.14 6.70 -19.40
N PHE A 84 16.48 6.68 -18.24
CA PHE A 84 17.14 6.35 -16.96
C PHE A 84 17.75 4.93 -17.00
N PRO A 85 18.77 4.60 -16.17
CA PRO A 85 19.51 3.35 -16.28
C PRO A 85 18.66 2.07 -16.35
N ILE A 86 17.58 1.98 -15.55
CA ILE A 86 16.66 0.83 -15.61
C ILE A 86 15.84 0.79 -16.91
N GLN A 87 15.44 1.96 -17.44
CA GLN A 87 14.71 2.07 -18.71
C GLN A 87 15.63 1.65 -19.87
N SER A 88 16.85 2.19 -19.91
CA SER A 88 17.89 1.86 -20.89
C SER A 88 18.13 0.35 -20.98
N ALA A 89 18.24 -0.33 -19.83
CA ALA A 89 18.52 -1.76 -19.78
C ALA A 89 17.30 -2.66 -20.03
N THR A 90 16.09 -2.28 -19.59
CA THR A 90 14.91 -3.15 -19.70
C THR A 90 14.07 -2.91 -20.96
N LEU A 91 14.03 -1.69 -21.51
CA LEU A 91 13.16 -1.38 -22.65
C LEU A 91 13.45 -2.21 -23.91
N PRO A 92 14.71 -2.42 -24.36
CA PRO A 92 14.99 -3.23 -25.55
C PRO A 92 14.39 -4.64 -25.45
N ASN A 93 14.59 -5.29 -24.30
CA ASN A 93 14.15 -6.65 -24.05
C ASN A 93 12.63 -6.74 -23.81
N SER A 94 12.04 -5.77 -23.10
CA SER A 94 10.61 -5.76 -22.81
C SER A 94 9.75 -5.36 -24.02
N LEU A 95 10.23 -4.49 -24.92
CA LEU A 95 9.58 -4.21 -26.21
C LEU A 95 9.61 -5.45 -27.11
N ALA A 96 10.72 -6.19 -27.15
CA ALA A 96 10.82 -7.50 -27.79
C ALA A 96 9.95 -8.60 -27.13
N GLY A 97 9.24 -8.30 -26.04
CA GLY A 97 8.30 -9.20 -25.39
C GLY A 97 8.90 -10.20 -24.41
N ARG A 98 10.19 -10.10 -24.08
CA ARG A 98 10.83 -10.95 -23.08
C ARG A 98 10.35 -10.61 -21.67
N ASP A 99 10.36 -11.61 -20.79
CA ASP A 99 10.13 -11.39 -19.36
C ASP A 99 11.26 -10.57 -18.74
N VAL A 100 10.92 -9.78 -17.71
CA VAL A 100 11.87 -8.88 -17.04
C VAL A 100 11.76 -9.02 -15.53
N LEU A 101 12.91 -9.14 -14.87
CA LEU A 101 13.04 -9.00 -13.42
C LEU A 101 13.84 -7.72 -13.12
N GLY A 102 13.12 -6.62 -12.89
CA GLY A 102 13.70 -5.30 -12.66
C GLY A 102 13.83 -4.96 -11.18
N ARG A 103 15.06 -4.82 -10.68
CA ARG A 103 15.35 -4.31 -9.34
C ARG A 103 15.72 -2.82 -9.37
N GLY A 104 14.99 -2.03 -8.58
CA GLY A 104 15.24 -0.60 -8.41
C GLY A 104 14.30 0.06 -7.39
N ARG A 105 14.82 1.06 -6.68
CA ARG A 105 14.05 1.87 -5.71
C ARG A 105 12.99 2.72 -6.42
N THR A 106 11.95 3.18 -5.70
CA THR A 106 11.00 4.16 -6.24
C THR A 106 11.74 5.42 -6.71
N GLY A 107 11.34 6.02 -7.84
CA GLY A 107 12.01 7.18 -8.45
C GLY A 107 13.05 6.83 -9.52
N SER A 108 13.47 5.58 -9.68
CA SER A 108 14.42 5.17 -10.73
C SER A 108 13.82 5.10 -12.16
N GLY A 109 12.56 5.51 -12.36
CA GLY A 109 11.90 5.49 -13.67
C GLY A 109 11.17 4.18 -14.04
N LYS A 110 11.06 3.22 -13.11
CA LYS A 110 10.39 1.91 -13.32
C LYS A 110 9.05 2.00 -14.05
N THR A 111 8.21 2.97 -13.67
CA THR A 111 6.86 3.13 -14.23
C THR A 111 6.84 3.32 -15.74
N LEU A 112 7.78 4.09 -16.31
CA LEU A 112 7.92 4.21 -17.76
C LEU A 112 8.67 3.00 -18.35
N ALA A 113 9.61 2.40 -17.61
CA ALA A 113 10.37 1.22 -18.04
C ALA A 113 9.45 0.03 -18.38
N PHE A 114 8.45 -0.28 -17.54
CA PHE A 114 7.43 -1.28 -17.88
C PHE A 114 6.26 -0.70 -18.68
N GLY A 115 5.90 0.55 -18.41
CA GLY A 115 4.67 1.14 -18.93
C GLY A 115 4.74 1.43 -20.43
N LEU A 116 5.86 1.93 -20.93
CA LEU A 116 6.07 2.14 -22.35
C LEU A 116 6.04 0.80 -23.10
N ALA A 117 6.79 -0.20 -22.64
CA ALA A 117 6.80 -1.54 -23.25
C ALA A 117 5.39 -2.18 -23.27
N LEU A 118 4.67 -2.14 -22.16
CA LEU A 118 3.30 -2.65 -22.07
C LEU A 118 2.34 -1.91 -23.01
N LEU A 119 2.39 -0.57 -23.05
CA LEU A 119 1.51 0.22 -23.90
C LEU A 119 1.82 0.00 -25.39
N VAL A 120 3.09 0.07 -25.79
CA VAL A 120 3.52 -0.13 -27.18
C VAL A 120 3.12 -1.53 -27.68
N ARG A 121 3.38 -2.59 -26.92
CA ARG A 121 2.97 -3.96 -27.29
C ARG A 121 1.45 -4.21 -27.23
N THR A 122 0.69 -3.31 -26.61
CA THR A 122 -0.79 -3.34 -26.61
C THR A 122 -1.40 -2.47 -27.71
N ALA A 123 -0.62 -1.58 -28.34
CA ALA A 123 -1.08 -0.65 -29.36
C ALA A 123 -1.71 -1.37 -30.57
N GLY A 124 -2.66 -0.69 -31.23
CA GLY A 124 -3.44 -1.26 -32.35
C GLY A 124 -4.49 -2.31 -31.97
N ARG A 125 -4.42 -2.89 -30.76
CA ARG A 125 -5.40 -3.88 -30.27
C ARG A 125 -6.57 -3.21 -29.56
N ARG A 126 -7.69 -3.94 -29.42
CA ARG A 126 -8.90 -3.47 -28.72
C ARG A 126 -9.43 -4.54 -27.77
N ALA A 127 -9.77 -4.13 -26.55
CA ALA A 127 -10.36 -4.97 -25.53
C ALA A 127 -11.86 -5.18 -25.75
N ASP A 128 -12.28 -6.44 -25.60
CA ASP A 128 -13.70 -6.81 -25.49
C ASP A 128 -14.30 -6.29 -24.16
N SER A 129 -15.62 -6.27 -24.10
CA SER A 129 -16.35 -5.98 -22.86
C SER A 129 -15.89 -6.90 -21.72
N LYS A 130 -15.39 -6.30 -20.63
CA LYS A 130 -14.87 -6.96 -19.42
C LYS A 130 -13.58 -7.78 -19.60
N LYS A 131 -12.88 -7.69 -20.73
CA LYS A 131 -11.64 -8.45 -21.00
C LYS A 131 -10.46 -7.53 -21.33
N PRO A 132 -9.62 -7.16 -20.35
CA PRO A 132 -8.40 -6.43 -20.63
C PRO A 132 -7.36 -7.27 -21.38
N LEU A 133 -6.46 -6.58 -22.09
CA LEU A 133 -5.35 -7.17 -22.84
C LEU A 133 -4.02 -7.11 -22.08
N ALA A 134 -3.89 -6.14 -21.17
CA ALA A 134 -2.74 -5.98 -20.30
C ALA A 134 -3.15 -5.59 -18.87
N LEU A 135 -2.37 -6.07 -17.90
CA LEU A 135 -2.64 -5.91 -16.48
C LEU A 135 -1.41 -5.37 -15.74
N ILE A 136 -1.60 -4.38 -14.87
CA ILE A 136 -0.57 -3.87 -13.96
C ILE A 136 -1.09 -4.05 -12.53
N LEU A 137 -0.50 -4.97 -11.79
CA LEU A 137 -0.77 -5.21 -10.37
C LEU A 137 0.14 -4.35 -9.50
N VAL A 138 -0.48 -3.66 -8.54
CA VAL A 138 0.20 -2.79 -7.58
C VAL A 138 -0.34 -2.98 -6.16
N PRO A 139 0.48 -2.84 -5.11
CA PRO A 139 0.06 -3.03 -3.71
C PRO A 139 -0.98 -2.03 -3.22
N THR A 140 -0.90 -0.76 -3.65
CA THR A 140 -1.68 0.33 -3.07
C THR A 140 -2.50 1.10 -4.09
N ARG A 141 -3.59 1.72 -3.59
CA ARG A 141 -4.45 2.60 -4.39
C ARG A 141 -3.72 3.85 -4.86
N GLU A 142 -2.82 4.33 -4.00
CA GLU A 142 -2.00 5.51 -4.22
C GLU A 142 -1.02 5.29 -5.38
N LEU A 143 -0.32 4.14 -5.39
CA LEU A 143 0.55 3.75 -6.49
C LEU A 143 -0.24 3.46 -7.78
N ALA A 144 -1.42 2.85 -7.69
CA ALA A 144 -2.29 2.65 -8.86
C ALA A 144 -2.67 3.98 -9.55
N GLN A 145 -2.95 5.02 -8.76
CA GLN A 145 -3.22 6.35 -9.31
C GLN A 145 -1.96 6.97 -9.92
N GLN A 146 -0.81 6.91 -9.24
CA GLN A 146 0.48 7.39 -9.78
C GLN A 146 0.83 6.72 -11.12
N VAL A 147 0.70 5.40 -11.22
CA VAL A 147 0.93 4.64 -12.46
C VAL A 147 -0.10 5.02 -13.53
N THR A 148 -1.38 5.17 -13.18
CA THR A 148 -2.41 5.62 -14.14
C THR A 148 -2.08 7.01 -14.68
N ASP A 149 -1.74 7.96 -13.82
CA ASP A 149 -1.47 9.36 -14.18
C ASP A 149 -0.21 9.47 -15.05
N ALA A 150 0.86 8.75 -14.68
CA ALA A 150 2.12 8.71 -15.43
C ALA A 150 1.97 8.09 -16.83
N LEU A 151 1.11 7.08 -16.99
CA LEU A 151 0.91 6.37 -18.26
C LEU A 151 -0.19 6.95 -19.14
N THR A 152 -1.09 7.78 -18.59
CA THR A 152 -2.20 8.40 -19.33
C THR A 152 -1.77 9.19 -20.58
N PRO A 153 -0.69 9.99 -20.59
CA PRO A 153 -0.24 10.70 -21.80
C PRO A 153 0.09 9.75 -22.96
N TYR A 154 0.90 8.72 -22.70
CA TYR A 154 1.33 7.73 -23.69
C TYR A 154 0.18 6.83 -24.14
N ALA A 155 -0.70 6.43 -23.22
CA ALA A 155 -1.91 5.66 -23.56
C ALA A 155 -2.85 6.45 -24.48
N ARG A 156 -2.95 7.78 -24.31
CA ARG A 156 -3.72 8.65 -25.21
C ARG A 156 -3.09 8.76 -26.59
N ALA A 157 -1.77 8.93 -26.68
CA ALA A 157 -1.05 8.93 -27.96
C ALA A 157 -1.33 7.63 -28.76
N LEU A 158 -1.25 6.48 -28.08
CA LEU A 158 -1.53 5.15 -28.64
C LEU A 158 -3.02 4.78 -28.73
N ARG A 159 -3.94 5.70 -28.39
CA ARG A 159 -5.40 5.53 -28.43
C ARG A 159 -5.95 4.34 -27.60
N LEU A 160 -5.23 3.98 -26.54
CA LEU A 160 -5.57 2.91 -25.59
C LEU A 160 -6.44 3.41 -24.44
N ARG A 161 -7.39 2.60 -23.99
CA ARG A 161 -8.27 2.89 -22.85
C ARG A 161 -7.71 2.24 -21.60
N MET A 162 -7.48 3.05 -20.56
CA MET A 162 -7.03 2.59 -19.24
C MET A 162 -8.18 2.54 -18.24
N ALA A 163 -8.18 1.57 -17.33
CA ALA A 163 -9.08 1.52 -16.19
C ALA A 163 -8.35 1.25 -14.86
N THR A 164 -8.59 2.10 -13.85
CA THR A 164 -7.99 1.98 -12.51
C THR A 164 -8.94 1.23 -11.55
N VAL A 165 -8.52 0.06 -11.11
CA VAL A 165 -9.33 -0.94 -10.39
C VAL A 165 -8.83 -1.09 -8.95
N VAL A 166 -9.33 -0.23 -8.07
CA VAL A 166 -8.82 -0.09 -6.69
C VAL A 166 -9.92 -0.07 -5.63
N GLY A 167 -9.59 -0.55 -4.42
CA GLY A 167 -10.50 -0.55 -3.27
C GLY A 167 -11.09 0.84 -2.98
N GLY A 168 -12.17 0.92 -2.19
CA GLY A 168 -12.73 2.17 -1.65
C GLY A 168 -13.04 3.29 -2.68
N MET A 169 -13.29 2.94 -3.94
CA MET A 169 -14.05 3.72 -4.92
C MET A 169 -15.30 2.92 -5.30
N SER A 170 -16.30 3.57 -5.93
CA SER A 170 -17.51 2.92 -6.41
C SER A 170 -17.17 1.76 -7.36
N ILE A 171 -17.45 0.53 -6.91
CA ILE A 171 -17.23 -0.68 -7.69
C ILE A 171 -18.09 -0.70 -8.96
N GLY A 172 -19.31 -0.14 -8.91
CA GLY A 172 -20.19 -0.01 -10.07
C GLY A 172 -19.61 0.88 -11.18
N ARG A 173 -18.82 1.92 -10.81
CA ARG A 173 -18.10 2.76 -11.79
C ARG A 173 -16.94 2.01 -12.44
N GLN A 174 -16.18 1.23 -11.65
CA GLN A 174 -15.08 0.38 -12.16
C GLN A 174 -15.61 -0.71 -13.10
N ALA A 175 -16.68 -1.40 -12.69
CA ALA A 175 -17.39 -2.37 -13.52
C ALA A 175 -17.96 -1.73 -14.80
N GLY A 176 -18.42 -0.47 -14.73
CA GLY A 176 -18.84 0.31 -15.91
C GLY A 176 -17.70 0.55 -16.88
N ALA A 177 -16.52 0.97 -16.39
CA ALA A 177 -15.33 1.16 -17.23
C ALA A 177 -14.88 -0.15 -17.90
N LEU A 178 -14.84 -1.26 -17.16
CA LEU A 178 -14.50 -2.58 -17.71
C LEU A 178 -15.52 -3.06 -18.76
N ARG A 179 -16.83 -2.84 -18.53
CA ARG A 179 -17.88 -3.17 -19.51
C ARG A 179 -17.75 -2.40 -20.82
N SER A 180 -17.26 -1.16 -20.78
CA SER A 180 -16.98 -0.36 -21.98
C SER A 180 -15.79 -0.88 -22.81
N GLY A 181 -14.99 -1.79 -22.25
CA GLY A 181 -13.70 -2.23 -22.79
C GLY A 181 -12.57 -1.31 -22.34
N ALA A 182 -11.53 -1.89 -21.78
CA ALA A 182 -10.30 -1.22 -21.35
C ALA A 182 -9.11 -2.11 -21.72
N GLU A 183 -8.24 -1.64 -22.63
CA GLU A 183 -7.07 -2.38 -23.06
C GLU A 183 -6.10 -2.65 -21.91
N VAL A 184 -5.91 -1.67 -21.03
CA VAL A 184 -4.99 -1.74 -19.89
C VAL A 184 -5.75 -1.56 -18.57
N VAL A 185 -5.54 -2.47 -17.62
CA VAL A 185 -6.07 -2.36 -16.26
C VAL A 185 -4.93 -2.17 -15.26
N VAL A 186 -5.01 -1.11 -14.45
CA VAL A 186 -4.10 -0.88 -13.31
C VAL A 186 -4.87 -1.18 -12.03
N ALA A 187 -4.44 -2.18 -11.25
CA ALA A 187 -5.28 -2.74 -10.18
C ALA A 187 -4.56 -3.10 -8.88
N THR A 188 -5.27 -2.95 -7.76
CA THR A 188 -4.90 -3.60 -6.50
C THR A 188 -5.49 -5.02 -6.45
N PRO A 189 -4.73 -6.08 -6.09
CA PRO A 189 -5.17 -7.48 -6.19
C PRO A 189 -6.57 -7.77 -5.64
N GLY A 190 -6.87 -7.35 -4.41
CA GLY A 190 -8.17 -7.60 -3.77
C GLY A 190 -9.37 -7.05 -4.56
N ARG A 191 -9.28 -5.81 -5.08
CA ARG A 191 -10.39 -5.22 -5.86
C ARG A 191 -10.53 -5.87 -7.24
N LEU A 192 -9.44 -6.33 -7.85
CA LEU A 192 -9.54 -7.06 -9.12
C LEU A 192 -10.27 -8.39 -8.91
N LYS A 193 -9.92 -9.12 -7.83
CA LYS A 193 -10.61 -10.33 -7.39
C LYS A 193 -12.11 -10.09 -7.16
N ASP A 194 -12.49 -9.05 -6.42
CA ASP A 194 -13.90 -8.66 -6.20
C ASP A 194 -14.69 -8.56 -7.53
N LEU A 195 -14.08 -8.01 -8.58
CA LEU A 195 -14.72 -7.78 -9.88
C LEU A 195 -14.75 -9.04 -10.75
N ILE A 196 -13.75 -9.92 -10.63
CA ILE A 196 -13.75 -11.24 -11.30
C ILE A 196 -14.84 -12.13 -10.70
N GLU A 197 -14.95 -12.20 -9.37
CA GLU A 197 -16.01 -12.95 -8.68
C GLU A 197 -17.42 -12.48 -9.08
N ARG A 198 -17.59 -11.17 -9.27
CA ARG A 198 -18.82 -10.54 -9.78
C ARG A 198 -19.05 -10.73 -11.28
N ARG A 199 -18.14 -11.41 -12.00
CA ARG A 199 -18.12 -11.57 -13.46
C ARG A 199 -18.13 -10.23 -14.21
N ASP A 200 -17.57 -9.18 -13.61
CA ASP A 200 -17.36 -7.85 -14.19
C ASP A 200 -15.95 -7.66 -14.79
N CYS A 201 -15.05 -8.63 -14.59
CA CYS A 201 -13.76 -8.76 -15.27
C CYS A 201 -13.48 -10.24 -15.61
N ARG A 202 -12.72 -10.51 -16.68
CA ARG A 202 -12.11 -11.81 -16.99
C ARG A 202 -10.71 -11.58 -17.57
N LEU A 203 -9.71 -12.32 -17.12
CA LEU A 203 -8.31 -12.10 -17.49
C LEU A 203 -7.83 -12.99 -18.65
N ASP A 204 -8.73 -13.73 -19.29
CA ASP A 204 -8.45 -14.75 -20.31
C ASP A 204 -7.85 -14.20 -21.63
N GLN A 205 -7.85 -12.89 -21.81
CA GLN A 205 -7.20 -12.18 -22.93
C GLN A 205 -5.95 -11.38 -22.52
N VAL A 206 -5.50 -11.45 -21.27
CA VAL A 206 -4.31 -10.73 -20.81
C VAL A 206 -3.04 -11.42 -21.30
N ASP A 207 -2.33 -10.76 -22.22
CA ASP A 207 -1.05 -11.21 -22.79
C ASP A 207 0.18 -10.56 -22.13
N ILE A 208 -0.01 -9.50 -21.35
CA ILE A 208 1.08 -8.75 -20.69
C ILE A 208 0.68 -8.46 -19.26
N THR A 209 1.49 -8.91 -18.29
CA THR A 209 1.27 -8.63 -16.86
C THR A 209 2.50 -8.02 -16.21
N VAL A 210 2.29 -6.91 -15.49
CA VAL A 210 3.29 -6.24 -14.66
C VAL A 210 2.94 -6.43 -13.19
N LEU A 211 3.94 -6.70 -12.35
CA LEU A 211 3.86 -6.56 -10.90
C LEU A 211 4.84 -5.46 -10.48
N ASP A 212 4.37 -4.34 -9.92
CA ASP A 212 5.24 -3.30 -9.36
C ASP A 212 5.11 -3.22 -7.83
N GLU A 213 6.24 -2.99 -7.16
CA GLU A 213 6.43 -3.12 -5.71
C GLU A 213 5.93 -4.49 -5.20
N ALA A 214 6.41 -5.57 -5.83
CA ALA A 214 6.02 -6.96 -5.54
C ALA A 214 6.38 -7.42 -4.11
N ASP A 215 7.49 -6.95 -3.57
CA ASP A 215 7.85 -7.08 -2.15
C ASP A 215 6.83 -6.41 -1.22
N GLN A 216 6.35 -5.22 -1.56
CA GLN A 216 5.28 -4.56 -0.81
C GLN A 216 3.95 -5.33 -0.90
N MET A 217 3.65 -5.99 -2.03
CA MET A 217 2.53 -6.93 -2.12
C MET A 217 2.72 -8.16 -1.21
N ALA A 218 3.95 -8.64 -1.06
CA ALA A 218 4.29 -9.72 -0.12
C ALA A 218 4.09 -9.30 1.34
N ASP A 219 4.64 -8.15 1.74
CA ASP A 219 4.50 -7.62 3.10
C ASP A 219 3.03 -7.30 3.46
N MET A 220 2.18 -7.02 2.47
CA MET A 220 0.73 -6.80 2.66
C MET A 220 -0.10 -8.09 2.63
N GLY A 221 0.54 -9.25 2.44
CA GLY A 221 -0.13 -10.55 2.41
C GLY A 221 -0.94 -10.83 1.15
N PHE A 222 -0.71 -10.10 0.04
CA PHE A 222 -1.47 -10.27 -1.21
C PHE A 222 -0.99 -11.43 -2.09
N MET A 223 0.06 -12.16 -1.69
CA MET A 223 0.66 -13.24 -2.49
C MET A 223 -0.33 -14.31 -2.95
N PRO A 224 -1.29 -14.78 -2.14
CA PRO A 224 -2.30 -15.74 -2.60
C PRO A 224 -3.18 -15.15 -3.70
N GLN A 225 -3.65 -13.91 -3.56
CA GLN A 225 -4.49 -13.24 -4.55
C GLN A 225 -3.70 -12.90 -5.83
N VAL A 226 -2.44 -12.48 -5.72
CA VAL A 226 -1.55 -12.25 -6.88
C VAL A 226 -1.35 -13.56 -7.65
N THR A 227 -1.12 -14.67 -6.93
CA THR A 227 -0.97 -16.00 -7.53
C THR A 227 -2.26 -16.41 -8.27
N GLU A 228 -3.42 -16.30 -7.63
CA GLU A 228 -4.73 -16.61 -8.21
C GLU A 228 -5.08 -15.75 -9.44
N LEU A 229 -4.64 -14.49 -9.47
CA LEU A 229 -4.82 -13.60 -10.63
C LEU A 229 -3.89 -13.98 -11.79
N LEU A 230 -2.65 -14.36 -11.51
CA LEU A 230 -1.68 -14.81 -12.53
C LEU A 230 -2.01 -16.18 -13.09
N ASP A 231 -2.63 -17.07 -12.31
CA ASP A 231 -3.16 -18.35 -12.81
C ASP A 231 -4.40 -18.18 -13.73
N GLN A 232 -4.92 -16.95 -13.88
CA GLN A 232 -6.05 -16.60 -14.76
C GLN A 232 -5.65 -15.78 -16.01
N VAL A 233 -4.42 -15.28 -16.11
CA VAL A 233 -3.91 -14.66 -17.36
C VAL A 233 -3.44 -15.75 -18.34
N ARG A 234 -3.10 -15.38 -19.58
CA ARG A 234 -2.68 -16.37 -20.58
C ARG A 234 -1.30 -16.98 -20.20
N PRO A 235 -1.13 -18.31 -20.35
CA PRO A 235 0.08 -19.00 -19.89
C PRO A 235 1.36 -18.60 -20.64
N ASP A 236 1.24 -18.14 -21.89
CA ASP A 236 2.38 -17.75 -22.74
C ASP A 236 2.55 -16.22 -22.84
N GLY A 237 1.92 -15.45 -21.94
CA GLY A 237 2.05 -13.99 -21.90
C GLY A 237 3.42 -13.50 -21.41
N GLN A 238 3.73 -12.23 -21.64
CA GLN A 238 4.90 -11.57 -21.06
C GLN A 238 4.63 -11.20 -19.59
N ARG A 239 5.60 -11.45 -18.71
CA ARG A 239 5.58 -11.07 -17.30
C ARG A 239 6.76 -10.16 -16.99
N MET A 240 6.47 -9.05 -16.32
CA MET A 240 7.49 -8.12 -15.86
C MET A 240 7.31 -7.88 -14.35
N LEU A 241 8.30 -8.25 -13.56
CA LEU A 241 8.28 -8.11 -12.10
C LEU A 241 9.28 -7.04 -11.67
N PHE A 242 8.77 -6.03 -10.97
CA PHE A 242 9.52 -4.91 -10.43
C PHE A 242 9.43 -4.88 -8.91
N SER A 243 10.59 -4.91 -8.25
CA SER A 243 10.68 -5.02 -6.78
C SER A 243 11.92 -4.28 -6.28
N ALA A 244 11.91 -3.78 -5.03
CA ALA A 244 13.13 -3.26 -4.42
C ALA A 244 13.97 -4.39 -3.80
N THR A 245 13.30 -5.42 -3.30
CA THR A 245 13.87 -6.60 -2.63
C THR A 245 13.38 -7.90 -3.26
N LEU A 246 14.16 -8.97 -3.12
CA LEU A 246 13.80 -10.33 -3.56
C LEU A 246 13.89 -11.25 -2.34
N ASP A 247 12.78 -11.35 -1.61
CA ASP A 247 12.64 -12.30 -0.51
C ASP A 247 12.00 -13.62 -0.99
N ARG A 248 11.80 -14.56 -0.06
CA ARG A 248 11.24 -15.89 -0.37
C ARG A 248 9.83 -15.85 -0.98
N ASN A 249 9.02 -14.84 -0.67
CA ASN A 249 7.68 -14.72 -1.24
C ASN A 249 7.75 -14.24 -2.69
N VAL A 250 8.61 -13.25 -2.97
CA VAL A 250 8.85 -12.77 -4.34
C VAL A 250 9.59 -13.82 -5.19
N ASP A 251 10.53 -14.58 -4.61
CA ASP A 251 11.23 -15.71 -5.25
C ASP A 251 10.25 -16.76 -5.81
N LEU A 252 9.22 -17.13 -5.03
CA LEU A 252 8.20 -18.08 -5.47
C LEU A 252 7.42 -17.56 -6.69
N LEU A 253 7.15 -16.25 -6.79
CA LEU A 253 6.54 -15.67 -8.00
C LEU A 253 7.52 -15.69 -9.18
N VAL A 254 8.78 -15.29 -8.96
CA VAL A 254 9.83 -15.28 -9.99
C VAL A 254 9.98 -16.67 -10.61
N ARG A 255 10.10 -17.72 -9.80
CA ARG A 255 10.26 -19.10 -10.30
C ARG A 255 9.01 -19.69 -10.95
N LYS A 256 7.80 -19.28 -10.51
CA LYS A 256 6.55 -19.83 -11.06
C LYS A 256 6.13 -19.14 -12.36
N TYR A 257 6.39 -17.84 -12.51
CA TYR A 257 5.77 -17.02 -13.55
C TYR A 257 6.71 -16.32 -14.53
N LEU A 258 8.03 -16.28 -14.29
CA LEU A 258 8.97 -15.71 -15.25
C LEU A 258 9.67 -16.83 -16.04
N HIS A 259 9.63 -16.73 -17.38
CA HIS A 259 10.36 -17.63 -18.28
C HIS A 259 11.54 -16.88 -18.90
N ASP A 260 12.77 -17.40 -18.70
CA ASP A 260 14.01 -16.81 -19.21
C ASP A 260 14.10 -15.26 -19.06
N PRO A 261 13.86 -14.73 -17.84
CA PRO A 261 13.74 -13.30 -17.64
C PRO A 261 15.09 -12.61 -17.81
N VAL A 262 15.06 -11.42 -18.39
CA VAL A 262 16.17 -10.48 -18.30
C VAL A 262 16.21 -9.89 -16.90
N VAL A 263 17.22 -10.28 -16.13
CA VAL A 263 17.45 -9.77 -14.79
C VAL A 263 18.26 -8.49 -14.89
N HIS A 264 17.67 -7.36 -14.49
CA HIS A 264 18.40 -6.11 -14.32
C HIS A 264 18.31 -5.63 -12.87
N SER A 265 19.44 -5.18 -12.33
CA SER A 265 19.51 -4.65 -10.97
C SER A 265 20.30 -3.35 -10.99
N VAL A 266 19.61 -2.24 -10.77
CA VAL A 266 20.27 -0.99 -10.38
C VAL A 266 20.71 -1.20 -8.93
N ASP A 267 22.01 -1.09 -8.67
CA ASP A 267 22.62 -1.50 -7.40
C ASP A 267 21.90 -0.86 -6.19
N PRO A 268 21.28 -1.66 -5.29
CA PRO A 268 20.56 -1.14 -4.13
C PRO A 268 21.45 -0.40 -3.12
N SER A 269 22.78 -0.57 -3.21
CA SER A 269 23.74 -0.32 -2.13
C SER A 269 24.50 1.00 -2.32
N ALA A 270 25.01 1.27 -3.52
CA ALA A 270 26.06 2.26 -3.73
C ALA A 270 25.60 3.74 -3.77
N GLY A 271 24.37 4.03 -4.23
CA GLY A 271 23.97 5.40 -4.59
C GLY A 271 23.03 6.13 -3.61
N ALA A 272 22.38 5.42 -2.69
CA ALA A 272 21.31 6.00 -1.85
C ALA A 272 21.36 5.58 -0.37
N VAL A 273 22.40 4.84 0.04
CA VAL A 273 22.87 4.80 1.44
C VAL A 273 23.99 5.83 1.65
N THR A 274 24.67 6.23 0.58
CA THR A 274 25.77 7.20 0.54
C THR A 274 25.32 8.67 0.59
N THR A 275 24.08 8.97 0.20
CA THR A 275 23.49 10.33 0.21
C THR A 275 22.54 10.60 1.39
N MET A 276 22.24 9.57 2.20
CA MET A 276 21.36 9.70 3.37
C MET A 276 22.17 9.76 4.66
N GLU A 277 21.87 10.75 5.50
CA GLU A 277 22.40 10.77 6.86
C GLU A 277 21.50 9.96 7.79
N HIS A 278 22.08 8.97 8.48
CA HIS A 278 21.35 8.07 9.36
C HIS A 278 21.69 8.37 10.83
N HIS A 279 20.72 8.86 11.59
CA HIS A 279 20.88 9.22 13.00
C HIS A 279 20.06 8.30 13.92
N VAL A 280 20.72 7.78 14.96
CA VAL A 280 20.07 7.12 16.09
C VAL A 280 20.17 8.05 17.30
N LEU A 281 19.04 8.60 17.70
CA LEU A 281 18.93 9.50 18.84
C LEU A 281 18.49 8.72 20.07
N HIS A 282 19.43 8.52 20.99
CA HIS A 282 19.14 7.94 22.30
C HIS A 282 18.41 8.97 23.16
N VAL A 283 17.12 8.70 23.42
CA VAL A 283 16.23 9.55 24.24
C VAL A 283 15.77 8.81 25.49
N GLN A 284 15.47 9.54 26.57
CA GLN A 284 14.83 8.97 27.75
C GLN A 284 13.32 8.91 27.59
N SER A 285 12.65 7.99 28.29
CA SER A 285 11.19 7.80 28.18
C SER A 285 10.38 9.04 28.55
N ALA A 286 10.86 9.84 29.51
CA ALA A 286 10.24 11.11 29.90
C ALA A 286 10.41 12.19 28.81
N ASP A 287 11.57 12.20 28.15
CA ASP A 287 11.95 13.24 27.18
C ASP A 287 11.37 12.98 25.78
N LYS A 288 11.16 11.70 25.39
CA LYS A 288 10.75 11.28 24.03
C LYS A 288 9.58 12.08 23.46
N TYR A 289 8.57 12.41 24.27
CA TYR A 289 7.37 13.11 23.82
C TYR A 289 7.63 14.60 23.53
N ALA A 290 8.42 15.26 24.39
CA ALA A 290 8.83 16.65 24.21
C ALA A 290 9.79 16.76 23.01
N THR A 291 10.81 15.90 22.94
CA THR A 291 11.72 15.76 21.78
C THR A 291 10.96 15.54 20.47
N THR A 292 9.96 14.66 20.43
CA THR A 292 9.12 14.46 19.23
C THR A 292 8.36 15.73 18.83
N THR A 293 7.89 16.50 19.81
CA THR A 293 7.16 17.76 19.57
C THR A 293 8.07 18.85 19.01
N GLU A 294 9.29 18.97 19.53
CA GLU A 294 10.28 19.95 19.03
C GLU A 294 10.75 19.60 17.61
N ILE A 295 11.01 18.32 17.31
CA ILE A 295 11.31 17.87 15.94
C ILE A 295 10.13 18.15 14.99
N ALA A 296 8.89 18.00 15.47
CA ALA A 296 7.70 18.28 14.67
C ALA A 296 7.50 19.78 14.39
N ALA A 297 8.00 20.64 15.28
CA ALA A 297 7.91 22.09 15.15
C ALA A 297 8.95 22.70 14.17
N ARG A 298 9.89 21.90 13.64
CA ARG A 298 10.92 22.35 12.70
C ARG A 298 10.38 23.09 11.47
N GLU A 299 11.24 23.87 10.84
CA GLU A 299 11.01 24.34 9.48
C GLU A 299 11.19 23.21 8.45
N GLY A 300 10.40 23.23 7.38
CA GLY A 300 10.38 22.18 6.34
C GLY A 300 9.24 21.16 6.48
N ARG A 301 9.31 20.08 5.71
CA ARG A 301 8.34 18.96 5.74
C ARG A 301 8.97 17.72 6.35
N VAL A 302 8.27 17.15 7.32
CA VAL A 302 8.69 15.93 8.03
C VAL A 302 7.60 14.87 8.03
N ILE A 303 7.99 13.61 7.86
CA ILE A 303 7.13 12.44 8.08
C ILE A 303 7.54 11.73 9.37
N MET A 304 6.55 11.44 10.22
CA MET A 304 6.74 10.82 11.54
C MET A 304 6.05 9.46 11.61
N PHE A 305 6.81 8.42 11.92
CA PHE A 305 6.35 7.03 11.95
C PHE A 305 6.09 6.52 13.37
N LEU A 306 4.88 6.00 13.57
CA LEU A 306 4.45 5.29 14.79
C LEU A 306 3.77 3.97 14.42
N ASP A 307 3.77 3.02 15.34
CA ASP A 307 3.32 1.66 15.02
C ASP A 307 1.80 1.52 14.95
N THR A 308 1.05 2.29 15.76
CA THR A 308 -0.40 2.12 15.91
C THR A 308 -1.21 3.32 15.42
N LYS A 309 -2.39 3.03 14.86
CA LYS A 309 -3.38 4.04 14.41
C LYS A 309 -3.77 5.02 15.53
N HIS A 310 -3.88 4.50 16.76
CA HIS A 310 -4.23 5.30 17.95
C HIS A 310 -3.10 6.23 18.37
N ALA A 311 -1.84 5.76 18.35
CA ALA A 311 -0.68 6.62 18.64
C ALA A 311 -0.52 7.74 17.60
N VAL A 312 -0.74 7.44 16.31
CA VAL A 312 -0.78 8.44 15.23
C VAL A 312 -1.83 9.51 15.48
N ASP A 313 -3.06 9.13 15.83
CA ASP A 313 -4.14 10.10 16.10
C ASP A 313 -3.89 10.93 17.37
N GLN A 314 -3.36 10.33 18.44
CA GLN A 314 -3.02 11.03 19.67
C GLN A 314 -1.89 12.04 19.47
N LEU A 315 -0.78 11.63 18.82
CA LEU A 315 0.32 12.54 18.53
C LEU A 315 -0.14 13.68 17.61
N THR A 316 -0.93 13.39 16.56
CA THR A 316 -1.46 14.43 15.67
C THR A 316 -2.30 15.47 16.43
N LYS A 317 -3.16 15.02 17.34
CA LYS A 317 -3.98 15.92 18.18
C LYS A 317 -3.11 16.81 19.06
N HIS A 318 -2.10 16.22 19.72
CA HIS A 318 -1.14 16.95 20.56
C HIS A 318 -0.33 17.98 19.77
N LEU A 319 0.18 17.60 18.60
CA LEU A 319 0.92 18.51 17.71
C LEU A 319 0.07 19.71 17.30
N LEU A 320 -1.18 19.50 16.90
CA LEU A 320 -2.13 20.58 16.61
C LEU A 320 -2.38 21.48 17.83
N GLN A 321 -2.57 20.91 19.02
CA GLN A 321 -2.71 21.66 20.27
C GLN A 321 -1.44 22.44 20.65
N SER A 322 -0.27 21.94 20.30
CA SER A 322 1.02 22.60 20.50
C SER A 322 1.31 23.68 19.44
N GLY A 323 0.47 23.79 18.41
CA GLY A 323 0.60 24.78 17.34
C GLY A 323 1.39 24.33 16.11
N VAL A 324 1.59 23.03 15.95
CA VAL A 324 2.24 22.40 14.80
C VAL A 324 1.20 21.96 13.78
N ARG A 325 1.41 22.27 12.50
CA ARG A 325 0.50 21.93 11.38
C ARG A 325 0.64 20.45 10.99
N ALA A 326 0.07 19.58 11.81
CA ALA A 326 0.15 18.12 11.66
C ALA A 326 -1.13 17.50 11.06
N ALA A 327 -0.98 16.37 10.35
CA ALA A 327 -2.10 15.55 9.91
C ALA A 327 -1.80 14.04 9.99
N ALA A 328 -2.83 13.28 10.37
CA ALA A 328 -2.78 11.83 10.56
C ALA A 328 -3.05 11.07 9.25
N LEU A 329 -2.22 10.08 8.95
CA LEU A 329 -2.33 9.20 7.79
C LEU A 329 -2.19 7.73 8.20
N HIS A 330 -3.32 7.04 8.32
CA HIS A 330 -3.35 5.62 8.67
C HIS A 330 -4.56 4.93 8.04
N GLY A 331 -4.58 3.60 8.05
CA GLY A 331 -5.65 2.78 7.47
C GLY A 331 -7.02 2.86 8.17
N GLY A 332 -7.22 3.80 9.12
CA GLY A 332 -8.53 4.19 9.63
C GLY A 332 -9.09 5.48 9.01
N LYS A 333 -8.30 6.22 8.23
CA LYS A 333 -8.78 7.40 7.48
C LYS A 333 -9.48 6.96 6.19
N SER A 334 -10.62 7.58 5.90
CA SER A 334 -11.32 7.40 4.62
C SER A 334 -10.47 7.90 3.45
N GLN A 335 -10.70 7.41 2.22
CA GLN A 335 -9.90 7.86 1.07
C GLN A 335 -9.97 9.37 0.82
N PRO A 336 -11.15 10.04 0.85
CA PRO A 336 -11.19 11.49 0.66
C PRO A 336 -10.35 12.25 1.70
N GLN A 337 -10.25 11.73 2.93
CA GLN A 337 -9.33 12.26 3.94
C GLN A 337 -7.87 11.99 3.56
N ARG A 338 -7.49 10.74 3.20
CA ARG A 338 -6.11 10.41 2.78
C ARG A 338 -5.65 11.28 1.61
N THR A 339 -6.43 11.37 0.53
CA THR A 339 -6.14 12.21 -0.64
C THR A 339 -6.03 13.69 -0.28
N ARG A 340 -6.92 14.22 0.58
CA ARG A 340 -6.85 15.61 1.05
C ARG A 340 -5.60 15.86 1.89
N THR A 341 -5.30 15.00 2.86
CA THR A 341 -4.10 15.09 3.70
C THR A 341 -2.83 15.13 2.86
N LEU A 342 -2.74 14.27 1.83
CA LEU A 342 -1.58 14.24 0.94
C LEU A 342 -1.47 15.50 0.07
N ALA A 343 -2.58 16.03 -0.45
CA ALA A 343 -2.58 17.31 -1.15
C ALA A 343 -2.18 18.49 -0.23
N GLN A 344 -2.67 18.51 1.01
CA GLN A 344 -2.31 19.51 2.02
C GLN A 344 -0.83 19.41 2.43
N PHE A 345 -0.28 18.20 2.48
CA PHE A 345 1.15 17.98 2.77
C PHE A 345 2.04 18.39 1.59
N LYS A 346 1.69 17.99 0.36
CA LYS A 346 2.43 18.37 -0.86
C LYS A 346 2.43 19.88 -1.12
N THR A 347 1.35 20.58 -0.78
CA THR A 347 1.27 22.06 -0.83
C THR A 347 1.94 22.76 0.36
N GLY A 348 2.48 22.03 1.34
CA GLY A 348 3.04 22.62 2.56
C GLY A 348 2.01 23.26 3.49
N THR A 349 0.70 23.06 3.25
CA THR A 349 -0.40 23.48 4.15
C THR A 349 -0.32 22.74 5.49
N VAL A 350 0.11 21.47 5.45
CA VAL A 350 0.53 20.64 6.58
C VAL A 350 2.05 20.50 6.48
N SER A 351 2.78 20.69 7.58
CA SER A 351 4.24 20.49 7.66
C SER A 351 4.63 19.13 8.23
N VAL A 352 3.74 18.49 9.00
CA VAL A 352 4.01 17.19 9.64
C VAL A 352 2.98 16.15 9.22
N LEU A 353 3.45 15.06 8.61
CA LEU A 353 2.64 13.89 8.29
C LEU A 353 2.92 12.78 9.31
N VAL A 354 1.96 12.49 10.19
CA VAL A 354 2.08 11.42 11.19
C VAL A 354 1.43 10.15 10.63
N ALA A 355 2.17 9.05 10.52
CA ALA A 355 1.75 7.87 9.76
C ALA A 355 2.14 6.53 10.38
N THR A 356 1.43 5.46 9.95
CA THR A 356 1.86 4.07 10.15
C THR A 356 2.47 3.48 8.87
N ASN A 357 3.33 2.47 9.00
CA ASN A 357 4.07 1.83 7.89
C ASN A 357 3.16 1.50 6.71
N VAL A 358 2.09 0.74 6.95
CA VAL A 358 1.11 0.30 5.95
C VAL A 358 0.47 1.46 5.18
N ALA A 359 0.29 2.62 5.81
CA ALA A 359 -0.41 3.74 5.20
C ALA A 359 0.49 4.74 4.46
N ALA A 360 1.79 4.74 4.76
CA ALA A 360 2.82 5.56 4.11
C ALA A 360 3.49 4.86 2.91
N ARG A 361 3.48 3.52 2.89
CA ARG A 361 3.91 2.71 1.74
C ARG A 361 3.16 3.12 0.46
N GLY A 362 3.86 3.10 -0.68
CA GLY A 362 3.33 3.54 -1.98
C GLY A 362 3.09 5.05 -2.15
N ILE A 363 3.39 5.91 -1.17
CA ILE A 363 3.17 7.36 -1.31
C ILE A 363 4.43 8.04 -1.84
N HIS A 364 4.28 8.70 -2.99
CA HIS A 364 5.24 9.67 -3.51
C HIS A 364 5.00 11.01 -2.83
N VAL A 365 5.78 11.29 -1.77
CA VAL A 365 5.96 12.66 -1.29
C VAL A 365 7.30 13.12 -1.82
N ASP A 366 7.28 14.18 -2.62
CA ASP A 366 8.47 14.83 -3.13
C ASP A 366 9.07 15.74 -2.04
N ASN A 367 10.39 15.87 -2.02
CA ASN A 367 11.13 16.85 -1.22
C ASN A 367 10.76 16.79 0.28
N LEU A 368 11.13 15.67 0.92
CA LEU A 368 11.08 15.49 2.37
C LEU A 368 12.46 15.72 2.98
N ASP A 369 12.57 16.77 3.79
CA ASP A 369 13.82 17.17 4.43
C ASP A 369 14.23 16.20 5.55
N LEU A 370 13.24 15.55 6.18
CA LEU A 370 13.46 14.66 7.32
C LEU A 370 12.44 13.51 7.38
N VAL A 371 12.94 12.29 7.64
CA VAL A 371 12.14 11.14 8.07
C VAL A 371 12.42 10.86 9.55
N VAL A 372 11.37 10.75 10.38
CA VAL A 372 11.50 10.44 11.82
C VAL A 372 10.79 9.14 12.14
N ASN A 373 11.56 8.15 12.58
CA ASN A 373 11.07 6.97 13.28
C ASN A 373 10.86 7.35 14.75
N VAL A 374 9.65 7.81 15.09
CA VAL A 374 9.27 8.10 16.49
C VAL A 374 9.20 6.77 17.25
N ASP A 375 8.63 5.73 16.64
CA ASP A 375 8.81 4.35 17.07
C ASP A 375 9.79 3.63 16.12
N PRO A 376 10.84 2.96 16.64
CA PRO A 376 11.76 2.16 15.84
C PRO A 376 11.03 1.11 15.00
N PRO A 377 11.39 0.89 13.72
CA PRO A 377 10.84 -0.19 12.93
C PRO A 377 11.24 -1.56 13.48
N THR A 378 10.40 -2.57 13.26
CA THR A 378 10.63 -3.95 13.72
C THR A 378 11.62 -4.74 12.85
N ASP A 379 11.88 -4.28 11.63
CA ASP A 379 12.82 -4.91 10.70
C ASP A 379 13.56 -3.90 9.82
N HIS A 380 14.64 -4.37 9.19
CA HIS A 380 15.54 -3.55 8.39
C HIS A 380 14.94 -3.11 7.05
N LYS A 381 14.01 -3.88 6.46
CA LYS A 381 13.34 -3.47 5.22
C LYS A 381 12.44 -2.29 5.49
N ASP A 382 11.66 -2.34 6.57
CA ASP A 382 10.79 -1.23 6.94
C ASP A 382 11.59 0.05 7.24
N TYR A 383 12.76 -0.06 7.87
CA TYR A 383 13.68 1.08 7.99
C TYR A 383 14.08 1.66 6.63
N LEU A 384 14.52 0.82 5.68
CA LEU A 384 14.90 1.24 4.33
C LEU A 384 13.71 1.82 3.54
N HIS A 385 12.50 1.28 3.71
CA HIS A 385 11.27 1.75 3.07
C HIS A 385 10.77 3.09 3.62
N ARG A 386 10.97 3.34 4.92
CA ARG A 386 10.73 4.63 5.58
C ARG A 386 11.79 5.66 5.15
N GLY A 387 13.08 5.29 5.19
CA GLY A 387 14.20 6.14 4.77
C GLY A 387 14.12 6.56 3.30
N GLY A 388 13.74 5.64 2.40
CA GLY A 388 13.49 5.90 0.97
C GLY A 388 12.33 6.86 0.65
N ARG A 389 11.78 7.58 1.63
CA ARG A 389 10.87 8.72 1.46
C ARG A 389 11.60 10.06 1.43
N THR A 390 12.82 10.16 1.98
CA THR A 390 13.75 11.28 1.74
C THR A 390 14.77 10.92 0.64
N ALA A 391 15.69 11.84 0.33
CA ALA A 391 16.79 11.71 -0.64
C ALA A 391 16.44 10.96 -1.94
N ARG A 392 15.67 11.63 -2.82
CA ARG A 392 15.37 11.19 -4.19
C ARG A 392 15.96 12.20 -5.19
N ALA A 393 16.28 11.74 -6.39
CA ALA A 393 16.84 12.56 -7.48
C ALA A 393 18.15 13.32 -7.17
N GLY A 394 18.98 12.81 -6.25
CA GLY A 394 20.32 13.33 -5.98
C GLY A 394 20.44 14.31 -4.81
N GLU A 395 19.32 14.72 -4.21
CA GLU A 395 19.34 15.52 -2.98
C GLU A 395 19.72 14.68 -1.75
N SER A 396 20.45 15.28 -0.80
CA SER A 396 20.74 14.72 0.52
C SER A 396 19.52 14.74 1.43
N GLY A 397 19.41 13.79 2.35
CA GLY A 397 18.27 13.73 3.27
C GLY A 397 18.51 12.89 4.52
N SER A 398 17.92 13.31 5.64
CA SER A 398 18.22 12.73 6.95
C SER A 398 17.12 11.77 7.43
N VAL A 399 17.54 10.66 8.05
CA VAL A 399 16.66 9.68 8.70
C VAL A 399 17.03 9.59 10.17
N VAL A 400 16.11 10.02 11.03
CA VAL A 400 16.27 10.05 12.49
C VAL A 400 15.44 8.95 13.13
N THR A 401 16.03 8.21 14.08
CA THR A 401 15.30 7.21 14.88
C THR A 401 15.44 7.47 16.36
N LEU A 402 14.31 7.65 17.04
CA LEU A 402 14.24 7.85 18.48
C LEU A 402 14.27 6.49 19.18
N VAL A 403 15.29 6.24 20.01
CA VAL A 403 15.56 4.93 20.62
C VAL A 403 15.62 5.05 22.14
N LEU A 404 14.70 4.36 22.82
CA LEU A 404 14.68 4.26 24.28
C LEU A 404 15.77 3.29 24.80
N PRO A 405 16.17 3.37 26.09
CA PRO A 405 17.24 2.54 26.64
C PRO A 405 17.03 1.02 26.46
N ASN A 406 15.79 0.55 26.53
CA ASN A 406 15.42 -0.86 26.31
C ASN A 406 15.46 -1.30 24.83
N GLN A 407 15.36 -0.37 23.88
CA GLN A 407 15.32 -0.65 22.43
C GLN A 407 16.71 -0.69 21.77
N ARG A 408 17.75 -0.17 22.45
CA ARG A 408 19.10 0.00 21.88
C ARG A 408 19.68 -1.26 21.23
N ARG A 409 19.60 -2.42 21.92
CA ARG A 409 20.14 -3.70 21.43
C ARG A 409 19.47 -4.21 20.16
N GLU A 410 18.16 -4.00 20.05
CA GLU A 410 17.38 -4.38 18.86
C GLU A 410 17.71 -3.46 17.69
N MET A 411 17.78 -2.14 17.95
CA MET A 411 18.15 -1.17 16.92
C MET A 411 19.56 -1.39 16.35
N SER A 412 20.56 -1.74 17.18
CA SER A 412 21.90 -2.07 16.69
C SER A 412 21.90 -3.28 15.76
N ARG A 413 21.10 -4.32 16.05
CA ARG A 413 20.96 -5.49 15.16
C ARG A 413 20.29 -5.13 13.85
N LEU A 414 19.25 -4.31 13.91
CA LEU A 414 18.53 -3.83 12.74
C LEU A 414 19.45 -3.03 11.82
N MET A 415 20.25 -2.11 12.36
CA MET A 415 21.22 -1.32 11.60
C MET A 415 22.28 -2.18 10.91
N MET A 416 22.83 -3.19 11.60
CA MET A 416 23.74 -4.17 10.98
C MET A 416 23.05 -4.96 9.86
N ALA A 417 21.80 -5.40 10.07
CA ALA A 417 21.03 -6.10 9.03
C ALA A 417 20.64 -5.21 7.84
N ALA A 418 20.54 -3.89 8.05
CA ALA A 418 20.33 -2.91 6.99
C ALA A 418 21.62 -2.55 6.22
N GLY A 419 22.81 -2.96 6.71
CA GLY A 419 24.10 -2.53 6.18
C GLY A 419 24.42 -1.06 6.46
N ILE A 420 23.88 -0.48 7.54
CA ILE A 420 23.96 0.95 7.85
C ILE A 420 24.78 1.21 9.11
N THR A 421 25.70 2.16 9.04
CA THR A 421 26.44 2.70 10.19
C THR A 421 25.87 4.08 10.55
N PRO A 422 24.95 4.18 11.52
CA PRO A 422 24.36 5.46 11.88
C PRO A 422 25.26 6.27 12.82
N THR A 423 25.14 7.60 12.78
CA THR A 423 25.61 8.47 13.85
C THR A 423 24.73 8.30 15.07
N ILE A 424 25.31 7.86 16.20
CA ILE A 424 24.58 7.65 17.46
C ILE A 424 24.83 8.85 18.38
N THR A 425 23.77 9.59 18.71
CA THR A 425 23.84 10.76 19.60
C THR A 425 22.87 10.56 20.77
N GLN A 426 23.27 10.91 21.99
CA GLN A 426 22.34 11.02 23.10
C GLN A 426 21.80 12.45 23.16
N VAL A 427 20.48 12.61 23.23
CA VAL A 427 19.82 13.91 23.19
C VAL A 427 18.67 14.00 24.20
N ARG A 428 18.34 15.23 24.61
CA ARG A 428 17.13 15.61 25.34
C ARG A 428 16.42 16.78 24.65
N SER A 429 15.21 17.07 25.11
CA SER A 429 14.48 18.29 24.74
C SER A 429 15.33 19.54 25.00
N GLY A 430 15.32 20.48 24.04
CA GLY A 430 16.03 21.75 24.13
C GLY A 430 17.57 21.68 24.03
N GLU A 431 18.18 20.51 23.84
CA GLU A 431 19.64 20.41 23.66
C GLU A 431 20.08 20.83 22.23
N ALA A 432 21.23 21.50 22.13
CA ALA A 432 21.75 22.02 20.88
C ALA A 432 21.97 20.93 19.81
N GLU A 433 22.36 19.71 20.21
CA GLU A 433 22.52 18.56 19.30
C GLU A 433 21.19 18.14 18.64
N LEU A 434 20.07 18.22 19.37
CA LEU A 434 18.76 17.89 18.83
C LEU A 434 18.38 18.90 17.73
N SER A 435 18.59 20.20 18.00
CA SER A 435 18.35 21.27 17.04
C SER A 435 19.27 21.15 15.81
N ARG A 436 20.58 20.88 16.02
CA ARG A 436 21.59 20.72 14.97
C ARG A 436 21.27 19.56 14.01
N ILE A 437 20.86 18.40 14.54
CA ILE A 437 20.61 17.20 13.74
C ILE A 437 19.25 17.25 13.04
N THR A 438 18.23 17.86 13.67
CA THR A 438 16.84 17.68 13.24
C THR A 438 16.14 18.96 12.81
N GLY A 439 16.71 20.15 13.03
CA GLY A 439 16.02 21.43 12.90
C GLY A 439 14.95 21.67 13.98
N ALA A 440 14.96 20.87 15.05
CA ALA A 440 14.02 20.99 16.16
C ALA A 440 14.04 22.38 16.79
N GLN A 441 12.85 22.87 17.15
CA GLN A 441 12.66 24.16 17.81
C GLN A 441 11.47 24.10 18.76
N ALA A 442 11.33 25.10 19.63
CA ALA A 442 10.14 25.20 20.47
C ALA A 442 8.88 25.38 19.61
N PRO A 443 7.79 24.63 19.86
CA PRO A 443 6.52 24.82 19.16
C PRO A 443 5.90 26.16 19.54
N SER A 444 5.05 26.73 18.67
CA SER A 444 4.46 28.06 18.88
C SER A 444 3.53 28.16 20.09
N GLY A 445 3.02 27.03 20.60
CA GLY A 445 2.12 26.97 21.75
C GLY A 445 0.69 27.45 21.48
N ILE A 446 0.42 27.99 20.29
CA ILE A 446 -0.90 28.49 19.89
C ILE A 446 -1.64 27.37 19.13
N PRO A 447 -2.74 26.81 19.66
CA PRO A 447 -3.44 25.69 19.02
C PRO A 447 -3.85 25.99 17.57
N VAL A 448 -3.38 25.16 16.63
CA VAL A 448 -3.74 25.27 15.22
C VAL A 448 -4.94 24.37 14.95
N SER A 449 -6.00 24.93 14.37
CA SER A 449 -7.11 24.12 13.85
C SER A 449 -6.65 23.30 12.65
N PRO A 450 -6.98 22.00 12.55
CA PRO A 450 -6.70 21.22 11.35
C PRO A 450 -7.39 21.90 10.17
N ALA A 451 -6.62 22.23 9.13
CA ALA A 451 -7.03 23.17 8.07
C ALA A 451 -8.40 22.82 7.46
N ALA A 452 -9.44 23.48 7.97
CA ALA A 452 -10.75 23.49 7.38
C ALA A 452 -10.66 24.35 6.12
N ALA A 453 -11.19 23.83 5.00
CA ALA A 453 -11.28 24.62 3.78
C ALA A 453 -12.13 25.89 4.03
N PRO A 454 -11.92 26.98 3.26
CA PRO A 454 -12.94 28.01 3.15
C PRO A 454 -14.25 27.33 2.82
N ALA A 455 -15.30 27.60 3.61
CA ALA A 455 -16.59 26.97 3.40
C ALA A 455 -17.07 27.31 1.98
N GLU A 456 -17.23 26.30 1.12
CA GLU A 456 -18.08 26.43 -0.05
C GLU A 456 -19.46 26.80 0.48
N ARG A 457 -19.80 28.09 0.37
CA ARG A 457 -21.16 28.57 0.63
C ARG A 457 -22.09 27.65 -0.16
N PRO A 458 -23.11 27.04 0.46
CA PRO A 458 -24.04 26.20 -0.26
C PRO A 458 -24.54 27.01 -1.46
N LYS A 459 -24.30 26.53 -2.68
CA LYS A 459 -24.86 27.18 -3.87
C LYS A 459 -26.37 27.14 -3.71
N GLN A 460 -26.91 28.27 -3.27
CA GLN A 460 -28.32 28.50 -3.09
C GLN A 460 -28.97 28.09 -4.40
N ARG A 461 -29.84 27.07 -4.37
CA ARG A 461 -30.52 26.59 -5.56
C ARG A 461 -31.37 27.73 -6.10
N GLY A 462 -30.82 28.48 -7.04
CA GLY A 462 -31.54 29.49 -7.78
C GLY A 462 -32.67 28.79 -8.53
N GLN A 463 -33.89 28.94 -8.02
CA GLN A 463 -35.09 28.64 -8.79
C GLN A 463 -35.19 29.70 -9.90
N ALA A 464 -34.47 29.46 -11.00
CA ALA A 464 -34.80 30.11 -12.26
C ALA A 464 -36.13 29.49 -12.74
N PRO A 465 -37.23 30.27 -12.85
CA PRO A 465 -38.48 29.73 -13.32
C PRO A 465 -38.37 29.39 -14.82
N PHE A 466 -38.56 28.12 -15.15
CA PHE A 466 -38.57 27.62 -16.52
C PHE A 466 -39.75 28.23 -17.30
N ARG A 467 -39.52 29.34 -18.00
CA ARG A 467 -40.48 29.91 -18.95
C ARG A 467 -40.43 29.10 -20.26
N GLY A 468 -41.26 28.07 -20.34
CA GLY A 468 -41.54 27.38 -21.60
C GLY A 468 -42.18 28.34 -22.61
N ARG A 469 -41.57 28.48 -23.79
CA ARG A 469 -42.11 29.21 -24.94
C ARG A 469 -43.02 28.25 -25.69
N GLY A 470 -44.33 28.51 -25.68
CA GLY A 470 -45.35 27.49 -25.99
C GLY A 470 -45.82 27.40 -27.43
N THR A 471 -46.79 26.51 -27.66
CA THR A 471 -47.62 26.41 -28.86
C THR A 471 -49.06 25.99 -28.49
N ALA A 472 -50.03 26.49 -29.25
CA ALA A 472 -51.43 26.01 -29.43
C ALA A 472 -52.45 25.98 -28.25
N ARG A 473 -53.36 26.97 -28.30
CA ARG A 473 -54.85 26.93 -28.15
C ARG A 473 -55.53 25.93 -27.16
N GLY A 474 -56.35 26.46 -26.24
CA GLY A 474 -57.37 25.68 -25.52
C GLY A 474 -58.19 26.41 -24.42
N GLN A 475 -59.18 27.21 -24.83
CA GLN A 475 -60.50 27.46 -24.20
C GLN A 475 -60.66 27.63 -22.65
N ALA A 476 -61.03 28.87 -22.26
CA ALA A 476 -62.01 29.31 -21.23
C ALA A 476 -62.14 28.67 -19.82
N GLY A 477 -62.18 29.53 -18.78
CA GLY A 477 -62.83 29.23 -17.49
C GLY A 477 -62.27 30.02 -16.30
N GLY A 478 -63.12 30.64 -15.47
CA GLY A 478 -62.72 31.40 -14.26
C GLY A 478 -61.98 30.55 -13.20
N GLY A 479 -61.43 31.10 -12.11
CA GLY A 479 -61.57 32.41 -11.50
C GLY A 479 -61.45 32.28 -9.97
N ARG A 480 -60.94 33.33 -9.30
CA ARG A 480 -60.95 33.59 -7.83
C ARG A 480 -60.02 32.77 -6.88
N SER A 481 -59.27 33.55 -6.06
CA SER A 481 -58.93 33.40 -4.62
C SER A 481 -58.75 31.99 -4.01
N GLY A 482 -57.69 31.67 -3.25
CA GLY A 482 -56.91 32.53 -2.34
C GLY A 482 -57.46 32.46 -0.90
N GLY A 483 -56.81 31.73 0.02
CA GLY A 483 -57.38 31.44 1.36
C GLY A 483 -56.42 30.79 2.37
N SER A 484 -55.68 31.63 3.09
CA SER A 484 -54.86 31.37 4.29
C SER A 484 -55.28 30.21 5.23
N ARG A 485 -54.31 29.39 5.66
CA ARG A 485 -54.46 28.22 6.57
C ARG A 485 -54.76 28.54 8.05
N ARG A 486 -55.22 29.74 8.41
CA ARG A 486 -55.49 30.13 9.81
C ARG A 486 -56.86 29.72 10.37
N ALA A 487 -57.68 28.98 9.61
CA ALA A 487 -59.01 28.53 10.01
C ALA A 487 -59.11 27.04 10.41
N GLY A 488 -58.03 26.26 10.29
CA GLY A 488 -58.00 24.84 10.68
C GLY A 488 -57.84 24.65 12.19
N GLU A 489 -56.80 25.26 12.76
CA GLU A 489 -56.38 25.06 14.17
C GLU A 489 -57.45 25.50 15.18
N THR A 490 -58.35 26.42 14.81
CA THR A 490 -59.49 26.85 15.65
C THR A 490 -60.67 25.88 15.64
N ARG A 491 -60.81 25.01 14.63
CA ARG A 491 -61.84 23.95 14.61
C ARG A 491 -61.43 22.75 15.45
N ASP A 492 -60.20 22.27 15.31
CA ASP A 492 -59.71 21.09 16.04
C ASP A 492 -59.73 21.33 17.56
N MET A 493 -59.38 22.53 18.02
CA MET A 493 -59.47 22.95 19.43
C MET A 493 -60.90 23.05 19.97
N ALA A 494 -61.89 23.33 19.11
CA ALA A 494 -63.31 23.36 19.50
C ALA A 494 -63.90 21.94 19.60
N GLU A 495 -63.49 21.05 18.69
CA GLU A 495 -63.92 19.65 18.67
C GLU A 495 -63.35 18.86 19.85
N ALA A 496 -62.07 19.06 20.19
CA ALA A 496 -61.44 18.49 21.38
C ALA A 496 -62.17 18.87 22.69
N ARG A 497 -62.61 20.13 22.82
CA ARG A 497 -63.40 20.59 23.99
C ARG A 497 -64.81 19.98 24.03
N LYS A 498 -65.40 19.65 22.88
CA LYS A 498 -66.71 18.96 22.81
C LYS A 498 -66.60 17.50 23.23
N ALA A 499 -65.54 16.79 22.79
CA ALA A 499 -65.27 15.41 23.18
C ALA A 499 -65.01 15.24 24.69
N ALA A 500 -64.29 16.19 25.31
CA ALA A 500 -64.03 16.17 26.75
C ALA A 500 -65.30 16.34 27.62
N ARG A 501 -66.35 16.98 27.09
CA ARG A 501 -67.61 17.21 27.83
C ARG A 501 -68.55 16.00 27.81
N VAL A 502 -68.45 15.14 26.79
CA VAL A 502 -69.24 13.89 26.69
C VAL A 502 -68.71 12.81 27.63
N ARG A 503 -67.38 12.70 27.81
CA ARG A 503 -66.73 11.74 28.74
C ARG A 503 -66.89 12.08 30.24
N ARG A 504 -67.70 13.07 30.59
CA ARG A 504 -68.00 13.45 31.98
C ARG A 504 -69.49 13.35 32.32
N ALA A 505 -70.27 12.75 31.42
CA ALA A 505 -71.72 12.57 31.51
C ALA A 505 -72.16 11.19 30.96
N ALA A 506 -71.25 10.21 30.98
CA ALA A 506 -71.42 8.80 30.64
C ALA A 506 -70.53 7.97 31.56
#